data_AF-A0A822BJN2-F1
#
_entry.id   AF-A0A822BJN2-F1
#
_cell.length_a   1.000
_cell.length_b   1.000
_cell.length_c   1.000
_cell.angle_alpha   90.00
_cell.angle_beta   90.00
_cell.angle_gamma   90.00
#
_symmetry.space_group_name_H-M   'P 1'
#
loop_
_entity.id
_entity.type
_entity.pdbx_description
1 polymer ?
#
loop_
_entity_poly.entity_id
_entity_poly.type
_entity_poly.pdbx_seq_one_letter_code
_entity_poly.pdbx_strand_id
1 'polypeptide(L)'
;QSFEPSTIAHHPFIDSIQNLTVREALKKQFKEVAIQSRNVVFNMYLKSAEDQREEYKKKHEINIKKMDASQHTLNNNEKLSSTFVQLINERCNKISERIQCIYKYKRQCFQSKSN
;
A
#
# COMPACT_ATOMS: atom_id res chain seq x y z
N GLN A 1 -6.10 7.74 0.77
CA GLN A 1 -6.86 8.21 -0.41
C GLN A 1 -7.96 7.20 -0.68
N SER A 2 -9.21 7.66 -0.69
CA SER A 2 -10.36 6.84 -1.08
C SER A 2 -10.30 6.59 -2.59
N PHE A 3 -10.49 5.35 -3.04
CA PHE A 3 -10.71 5.06 -4.46
C PHE A 3 -12.19 5.30 -4.75
N GLU A 4 -12.55 6.55 -5.00
CA GLU A 4 -13.89 6.84 -5.50
C GLU A 4 -14.12 6.14 -6.85
N PRO A 5 -15.37 5.68 -7.12
CA PRO A 5 -15.71 5.11 -8.41
C PRO A 5 -15.46 6.15 -9.50
N SER A 6 -14.65 5.79 -10.51
CA SER A 6 -14.32 6.65 -11.63
C SER A 6 -15.60 7.13 -12.34
N THR A 7 -15.81 8.45 -12.35
CA THR A 7 -16.92 9.12 -13.05
C THR A 7 -16.74 9.16 -14.56
N ILE A 8 -15.60 8.70 -15.08
CA ILE A 8 -15.24 8.71 -16.51
C ILE A 8 -16.27 7.94 -17.36
N ALA A 9 -16.90 6.90 -16.80
CA ALA A 9 -17.87 6.09 -17.52
C ALA A 9 -19.28 6.72 -17.61
N HIS A 10 -19.58 7.76 -16.84
CA HIS A 10 -20.86 8.48 -16.85
C HIS A 10 -20.62 9.95 -17.20
N HIS A 11 -20.15 10.22 -18.42
CA HIS A 11 -20.04 11.59 -18.90
C HIS A 11 -21.38 12.00 -19.54
N PRO A 12 -22.09 13.03 -19.02
CA PRO A 12 -23.40 13.45 -19.54
C PRO A 12 -23.38 13.90 -21.01
N PHE A 13 -22.19 14.06 -21.58
CA PHE A 13 -21.96 14.41 -22.98
C PHE A 13 -22.10 13.23 -23.94
N ILE A 14 -21.86 11.99 -23.47
CA ILE A 14 -22.06 10.80 -24.30
C ILE A 14 -23.55 10.47 -24.37
N ASP A 15 -24.27 10.66 -23.26
CA ASP A 15 -25.72 10.39 -23.19
C ASP A 15 -26.57 11.38 -24.00
N SER A 16 -26.03 12.54 -24.37
CA SER A 16 -26.69 13.53 -25.23
C SER A 16 -26.57 13.24 -26.74
N ILE A 17 -25.73 12.27 -27.15
CA ILE A 17 -25.50 11.95 -28.57
C ILE A 17 -26.72 11.27 -29.17
N GLN A 18 -27.50 11.94 -30.01
CA GLN A 18 -28.75 11.38 -30.57
C GLN A 18 -28.56 10.10 -31.39
N ASN A 19 -27.40 9.94 -32.06
CA ASN A 19 -27.10 8.73 -32.81
C ASN A 19 -26.76 7.58 -31.83
N LEU A 20 -27.69 6.63 -31.70
CA LEU A 20 -27.61 5.46 -30.81
C LEU A 20 -26.37 4.60 -31.08
N THR A 21 -26.07 4.32 -32.34
CA THR A 21 -24.94 3.46 -32.73
C THR A 21 -23.60 4.08 -32.34
N VAL A 22 -23.45 5.38 -32.58
CA VAL A 22 -22.25 6.15 -32.18
C VAL A 22 -22.14 6.23 -30.66
N ARG A 23 -23.26 6.45 -29.97
CA ARG A 23 -23.33 6.50 -28.50
C ARG A 23 -22.85 5.19 -27.86
N GLU A 24 -23.35 4.05 -28.34
CA GLU A 24 -22.99 2.74 -27.81
C GLU A 24 -21.52 2.40 -28.08
N ALA A 25 -21.02 2.69 -29.28
CA ALA A 25 -19.61 2.51 -29.63
C ALA A 25 -18.68 3.32 -28.72
N LEU A 26 -19.01 4.60 -28.48
CA LEU A 26 -18.25 5.46 -27.57
C LEU A 26 -18.31 4.97 -26.13
N LYS A 27 -19.48 4.57 -25.61
CA LYS A 27 -19.60 4.01 -24.25
C LYS A 27 -18.68 2.80 -24.06
N LYS A 28 -18.60 1.91 -25.06
CA LYS A 28 -17.72 0.75 -25.03
C LYS A 28 -16.25 1.15 -24.99
N GLN A 29 -15.82 2.05 -25.87
CA GLN A 29 -14.43 2.53 -25.91
C GLN A 29 -14.02 3.22 -24.61
N PHE A 30 -14.87 4.08 -24.05
CA PHE A 30 -14.60 4.76 -22.77
C PHE A 30 -14.44 3.77 -21.62
N LYS A 31 -15.28 2.72 -21.58
CA LYS A 31 -15.17 1.66 -20.58
C LYS A 31 -13.85 0.90 -20.71
N GLU A 32 -13.44 0.58 -21.94
CA GLU A 32 -12.16 -0.09 -22.21
C GLU A 32 -10.96 0.77 -21.77
N VAL A 33 -10.96 2.06 -22.11
CA VAL A 33 -9.91 3.01 -21.70
C VAL A 33 -9.86 3.15 -20.18
N ALA A 34 -11.01 3.24 -19.50
CA ALA A 34 -11.06 3.33 -18.04
C ALA A 34 -10.53 2.06 -17.35
N ILE A 35 -10.79 0.88 -17.91
CA ILE A 35 -10.24 -0.38 -17.40
C ILE A 35 -8.72 -0.43 -17.61
N GLN A 36 -8.25 -0.07 -18.82
CA GLN A 36 -6.83 -0.03 -19.12
C GLN A 36 -6.07 0.95 -18.22
N SER A 37 -6.59 2.17 -18.04
CA SER A 37 -5.97 3.17 -17.18
C SER A 37 -5.91 2.70 -15.73
N ARG A 38 -6.97 2.05 -15.24
CA ARG A 38 -6.99 1.46 -13.89
C ARG A 38 -5.93 0.37 -13.74
N ASN A 39 -5.79 -0.52 -14.72
CA ASN A 39 -4.80 -1.59 -14.71
C ASN A 39 -3.37 -1.03 -14.74
N VAL A 40 -3.12 0.01 -15.53
CA VAL A 40 -1.81 0.68 -15.58
C VAL A 40 -1.45 1.27 -14.21
N VAL A 41 -2.36 2.03 -13.60
CA VAL A 41 -2.14 2.62 -12.26
C VAL A 41 -1.92 1.53 -11.20
N PHE A 42 -2.71 0.46 -11.25
CA PHE A 42 -2.57 -0.67 -10.33
C PHE A 42 -1.22 -1.38 -10.48
N ASN A 43 -0.77 -1.61 -11.72
CA ASN A 43 0.53 -2.22 -12.01
C ASN A 43 1.70 -1.32 -11.58
N MET A 44 1.59 0.01 -11.75
CA MET A 44 2.57 0.95 -11.21
C MET A 44 2.68 0.86 -9.70
N TYR A 45 1.54 0.80 -9.00
CA TYR A 45 1.51 0.66 -7.54
C TYR A 45 2.11 -0.68 -7.07
N LEU A 46 1.75 -1.78 -7.74
CA LEU A 46 2.32 -3.10 -7.46
C LEU A 46 3.84 -3.10 -7.61
N LYS A 47 4.34 -2.59 -8.74
CA LYS A 47 5.78 -2.49 -8.98
C LYS A 47 6.48 -1.66 -7.90
N SER A 48 5.92 -0.50 -7.56
CA SER A 48 6.48 0.33 -6.48
C SER A 48 6.53 -0.39 -5.13
N ALA A 49 5.53 -1.20 -4.81
CA ALA A 49 5.51 -1.98 -3.57
C ALA A 49 6.54 -3.12 -3.60
N GLU A 50 6.75 -3.74 -4.76
CA GLU A 50 7.79 -4.77 -4.96
C GLU A 50 9.20 -4.19 -4.86
N ASP A 51 9.44 -3.02 -5.46
CA ASP A 51 10.72 -2.31 -5.38
C ASP A 51 11.04 -1.94 -3.91
N GLN A 52 10.06 -1.42 -3.18
CA GLN A 52 10.21 -1.13 -1.74
C GLN A 52 10.51 -2.41 -0.94
N ARG A 53 9.80 -3.51 -1.21
CA ARG A 53 10.04 -4.80 -0.55
C ARG A 53 11.48 -5.27 -0.75
N GLU A 54 11.99 -5.16 -1.97
CA GLU A 54 13.36 -5.55 -2.31
C GLU A 54 14.39 -4.66 -1.61
N GLU A 55 14.17 -3.35 -1.56
CA GLU A 55 15.04 -2.42 -0.82
C GLU A 55 15.10 -2.76 0.67
N TYR A 56 13.93 -3.01 1.30
CA TYR A 56 13.87 -3.41 2.69
C TYR A 56 14.57 -4.74 2.95
N LYS A 57 14.44 -5.71 2.04
CA LYS A 57 15.13 -6.99 2.13
C LYS A 57 16.64 -6.81 2.14
N LYS A 58 17.20 -6.04 1.18
CA LYS A 58 18.64 -5.73 1.12
C LYS A 58 19.13 -5.04 2.39
N LYS A 59 18.39 -4.05 2.88
CA LYS A 59 18.71 -3.35 4.13
C LYS A 59 18.71 -4.29 5.33
N HIS A 60 17.76 -5.22 5.38
CA HIS A 60 17.69 -6.22 6.44
C HIS A 60 18.86 -7.19 6.40
N GLU A 61 19.23 -7.70 5.22
CA GLU A 61 20.40 -8.58 5.05
C GLU A 61 21.70 -7.90 5.46
N ILE A 62 21.89 -6.61 5.10
CA ILE A 62 23.04 -5.82 5.52
C ILE A 62 23.08 -5.69 7.05
N ASN A 63 21.94 -5.43 7.69
CA ASN A 63 21.87 -5.31 9.14
C ASN A 63 22.17 -6.64 9.85
N ILE A 64 21.67 -7.76 9.32
CA ILE A 64 22.00 -9.09 9.84
C ILE A 64 23.50 -9.35 9.74
N LYS A 65 24.12 -9.09 8.58
CA LYS A 65 25.57 -9.26 8.39
C LYS A 65 26.39 -8.37 9.32
N LYS A 66 25.95 -7.13 9.57
CA LYS A 66 26.62 -6.24 10.55
C LYS A 66 26.54 -6.79 11.97
N MET A 67 25.40 -7.34 12.35
CA MET A 67 25.22 -7.97 13.66
C MET A 67 26.09 -9.22 13.79
N ASP A 68 26.11 -10.08 12.78
CA ASP A 68 26.93 -11.30 12.76
C ASP A 68 28.45 -10.98 12.80
N ALA A 69 28.89 -9.99 12.02
CA ALA A 69 30.25 -9.47 12.10
C ALA A 69 30.59 -8.88 13.49
N SER A 70 29.63 -8.21 14.13
CA SER A 70 29.80 -7.71 15.51
C SER A 70 29.83 -8.83 16.56
N GLN A 71 29.20 -9.98 16.30
CA GLN A 71 29.28 -11.17 17.15
C GLN A 71 30.67 -11.81 17.11
N HIS A 72 31.34 -11.77 15.95
CA HIS A 72 32.71 -12.30 15.82
C HIS A 72 33.80 -11.38 16.39
N THR A 73 33.51 -10.09 16.63
CA THR A 73 34.48 -9.12 17.18
C THR A 73 34.31 -8.81 18.67
N LEU A 74 33.19 -9.22 19.31
CA LEU A 74 32.92 -8.87 20.70
C LEU A 74 32.74 -10.11 21.57
N ASN A 75 33.74 -10.35 22.42
CA ASN A 75 33.65 -11.14 23.65
C ASN A 75 32.75 -10.46 24.70
N ASN A 76 31.55 -10.00 24.33
CA ASN A 76 30.66 -9.21 25.18
C ASN A 76 29.18 -9.50 24.87
N ASN A 77 28.72 -10.69 25.27
CA ASN A 77 27.35 -11.18 25.10
C ASN A 77 26.28 -10.26 25.70
N GLU A 78 26.61 -9.45 26.72
CA GLU A 78 25.63 -8.56 27.38
C GLU A 78 25.19 -7.38 26.50
N LYS A 79 26.09 -6.80 25.71
CA LYS A 79 25.80 -5.61 24.87
C LYS A 79 25.02 -5.96 23.60
N LEU A 80 25.21 -7.18 23.10
CA LEU A 80 24.44 -7.75 21.99
C LEU A 80 23.01 -8.05 22.45
N SER A 81 22.84 -8.70 23.60
CA SER A 81 21.52 -9.01 24.18
C SER A 81 20.65 -7.76 24.34
N SER A 82 21.21 -6.67 24.87
CA SER A 82 20.45 -5.41 25.03
C SER A 82 20.03 -4.79 23.69
N THR A 83 20.87 -4.89 22.67
CA THR A 83 20.57 -4.35 21.33
C THR A 83 19.46 -5.14 20.64
N PHE A 84 19.46 -6.48 20.77
CA PHE A 84 18.38 -7.33 20.29
C PHE A 84 17.06 -7.02 20.99
N VAL A 85 17.07 -6.87 22.32
CA VAL A 85 15.88 -6.51 23.10
C VAL A 85 15.33 -5.14 22.67
N GLN A 86 16.19 -4.15 22.42
CA GLN A 86 15.77 -2.85 21.89
C GLN A 86 15.11 -2.97 20.51
N LEU A 87 15.71 -3.73 19.58
CA LEU A 87 15.14 -3.93 18.24
C LEU A 87 13.79 -4.66 18.28
N ILE A 88 13.64 -5.65 19.17
CA ILE A 88 12.36 -6.35 19.38
C ILE A 88 11.32 -5.36 19.92
N ASN A 89 11.67 -4.55 20.92
CA ASN A 89 10.77 -3.56 21.50
C ASN A 89 10.33 -2.50 20.47
N GLU A 90 11.27 -1.97 19.68
CA GLU A 90 10.93 -1.02 18.60
C GLU A 90 9.94 -1.64 17.60
N ARG A 91 10.13 -2.91 17.26
CA ARG A 91 9.25 -3.59 16.30
C ARG A 91 7.88 -3.85 16.90
N CYS A 92 7.80 -4.27 18.16
CA CYS A 92 6.54 -4.41 18.89
C CYS A 92 5.79 -3.09 18.98
N ASN A 93 6.47 -1.97 19.27
CA ASN A 93 5.85 -0.65 19.32
C ASN A 93 5.23 -0.25 17.97
N LYS A 94 5.96 -0.42 16.86
CA LYS A 94 5.43 -0.14 15.51
C LYS A 94 4.23 -1.00 15.15
N ILE A 95 4.22 -2.27 15.58
CA ILE A 95 3.07 -3.17 15.39
C ILE A 95 1.88 -2.65 16.19
N SER A 96 2.08 -2.29 17.45
CA SER A 96 1.05 -1.72 18.32
C SER A 96 0.44 -0.44 17.74
N GLU A 97 1.26 0.49 17.26
CA GLU A 97 0.80 1.71 16.58
C GLU A 97 -0.07 1.39 15.35
N ARG A 98 0.35 0.42 14.52
CA ARG A 98 -0.44 0.00 13.36
C ARG A 98 -1.78 -0.60 13.76
N ILE A 99 -1.80 -1.44 14.79
CA ILE A 99 -3.03 -2.04 15.33
C ILE A 99 -3.97 -0.93 15.83
N GLN A 100 -3.46 0.05 16.58
CA GLN A 100 -4.25 1.19 17.07
C GLN A 100 -4.84 2.01 15.92
N CYS A 101 -4.07 2.27 14.86
CA CYS A 101 -4.55 2.93 13.66
C CYS A 101 -5.69 2.16 12.98
N ILE A 102 -5.60 0.83 12.89
CA ILE A 102 -6.67 -0.03 12.32
C ILE A 102 -7.94 0.08 13.16
N TYR A 103 -7.83 0.00 14.50
CA TYR A 103 -8.99 0.14 15.38
C TYR A 103 -9.61 1.54 15.33
N LYS A 104 -8.79 2.59 15.25
CA LYS A 104 -9.25 3.98 15.09
C LYS A 104 -10.02 4.15 13.78
N TYR A 105 -9.48 3.63 12.68
CA TYR A 105 -10.13 3.65 11.37
C TYR A 105 -11.45 2.88 11.39
N LYS A 106 -11.47 1.67 11.98
CA LYS A 106 -12.71 0.89 12.17
C LYS A 106 -13.74 1.69 12.97
N ARG A 107 -13.36 2.36 14.05
CA ARG A 107 -14.30 3.18 14.82
C ARG A 107 -14.87 4.33 13.97
N GLN A 108 -14.03 5.04 13.23
CA GLN A 108 -14.41 6.19 12.40
C GLN A 108 -15.29 5.81 11.20
N CYS A 109 -15.04 4.67 10.55
CA CYS A 109 -15.81 4.22 9.38
C CYS A 109 -17.14 3.54 9.74
N PHE A 110 -17.29 3.04 10.97
CA PHE A 110 -18.48 2.31 11.40
C PHE A 110 -19.37 3.09 12.38
N GLN A 111 -18.90 4.17 13.01
CA GLN A 111 -19.77 5.10 13.77
C GLN A 111 -20.51 6.11 12.87
N SER A 112 -19.98 6.43 11.68
CA SER A 112 -20.63 7.34 10.72
C SER A 112 -21.82 6.72 9.96
N LYS A 113 -22.16 5.46 10.23
CA LYS A 113 -23.31 4.75 9.63
C LYS A 113 -24.53 4.63 10.55
N SER A 114 -24.51 5.28 11.72
CA SER A 114 -25.57 5.16 12.73
C SER A 114 -26.33 6.47 13.05
N ASN A 115 -26.21 7.49 12.20
CA ASN A 115 -27.05 8.69 12.24
C ASN A 115 -27.83 8.83 10.94
#